data_AF-A0A3N4JQE1-F1
#
_entry.id   AF-A0A3N4JQE1-F1
#
_cell.length_a   1.000
_cell.length_b   1.000
_cell.length_c   1.000
_cell.angle_alpha   90.00
_cell.angle_beta   90.00
_cell.angle_gamma   90.00
#
_symmetry.space_group_name_H-M   'P 1'
#
loop_
_entity.id
_entity.type
_entity.pdbx_description
1 polymer ?
#
loop_
_entity_poly.entity_id
_entity_poly.type
_entity_poly.pdbx_seq_one_letter_code
_entity_poly.pdbx_strand_id
1 'polypeptide(L)'
;MPELTLLVLSCDIAAPPASNPESNNCERCKRLNLECTFILPIGETRGKRTAAQKQDLNSPTRESPTTEVGASTTPSTVDAYSDPVEIFKAFLANYIPIIAPKDLSHDSSILLNCCARLLTALCSESSPDVTVDRLKASLNAYMLSKSPFKTPALHSVQALMLLALLVDEKNYGLKFTTAVRMACSLGWNLQPGDAEEGGESVYVRNLWWALVIQDIWLYLYSGIPMVINYKDFAVPRPTATAPPLFTHLLTLSEILRSIIRPTSLAELPPRPAPTPHQALQIWESTTLTHTQAAQAYTPTSPPVTTSDKFVSPESVLHLLHATVLALLVLEDPSDEIIHANPEIRLLRALALQVEFPNVFRRFGFLGRCAVICALGMVKLGRAAELVEWERVLGEEVWRRVMGRAQDGRGWRVVWEVGK
;
A
#
# COMPACT_ATOMS: atom_id res chain seq x y z
N MET A 1 -17.26 37.89 -3.94
CA MET A 1 -17.66 36.59 -3.37
C MET A 1 -17.02 35.52 -4.23
N PRO A 2 -16.07 34.70 -3.74
CA PRO A 2 -15.59 33.57 -4.51
C PRO A 2 -16.41 32.31 -4.22
N GLU A 3 -16.66 31.57 -5.29
CA GLU A 3 -17.52 30.40 -5.41
C GLU A 3 -17.10 29.22 -4.52
N LEU A 4 -18.09 28.52 -3.98
CA LEU A 4 -17.94 27.22 -3.33
C LEU A 4 -17.68 26.15 -4.39
N THR A 5 -16.45 25.66 -4.50
CA THR A 5 -16.15 24.44 -5.25
C THR A 5 -16.63 23.22 -4.44
N LEU A 6 -17.71 22.60 -4.91
CA LEU A 6 -18.16 21.28 -4.46
C LEU A 6 -17.13 20.22 -4.90
N LEU A 7 -16.46 19.58 -3.95
CA LEU A 7 -15.57 18.45 -4.20
C LEU A 7 -16.40 17.15 -4.26
N VAL A 8 -16.52 16.60 -5.48
CA VAL A 8 -17.15 15.33 -5.78
C VAL A 8 -16.07 14.24 -5.80
N LEU A 9 -16.31 13.08 -5.19
CA LEU A 9 -15.56 11.86 -5.54
C LEU A 9 -15.84 11.56 -7.01
N SER A 10 -14.98 12.06 -7.89
CA SER A 10 -15.17 11.94 -9.32
C SER A 10 -14.90 10.49 -9.73
N CYS A 11 -15.92 9.80 -10.25
CA CYS A 11 -15.68 8.65 -11.12
C CYS A 11 -15.10 9.25 -12.41
N ASP A 12 -13.77 9.25 -12.56
CA ASP A 12 -13.05 9.84 -13.69
C ASP A 12 -13.37 9.13 -15.02
N ILE A 13 -14.53 9.44 -15.63
CA ILE A 13 -14.89 9.11 -17.01
C ILE A 13 -15.77 10.27 -17.50
N ALA A 14 -15.47 10.77 -18.70
CA ALA A 14 -16.08 11.93 -19.33
C ALA A 14 -17.56 12.12 -18.96
N ALA A 15 -17.92 13.36 -18.62
CA ALA A 15 -19.31 13.73 -18.34
C ALA A 15 -20.20 13.15 -19.45
N PRO A 16 -21.27 12.40 -19.10
CA PRO A 16 -22.17 11.89 -20.11
C PRO A 16 -22.74 13.07 -20.89
N PRO A 17 -22.88 12.97 -22.22
CA PRO A 17 -23.61 13.98 -22.99
C PRO A 17 -25.01 14.12 -22.38
N ALA A 18 -25.51 15.35 -22.32
CA ALA A 18 -26.73 15.75 -21.60
C ALA A 18 -28.05 15.10 -22.10
N SER A 19 -27.98 14.02 -22.87
CA SER A 19 -29.10 13.43 -23.59
C SER A 19 -29.72 12.19 -22.93
N ASN A 20 -29.25 11.71 -21.77
CA ASN A 20 -29.93 10.59 -21.09
C ASN A 20 -29.69 10.53 -19.56
N PRO A 21 -30.62 11.01 -18.72
CA PRO A 21 -30.50 11.00 -17.27
C PRO A 21 -30.74 9.63 -16.60
N GLU A 22 -31.14 8.59 -17.34
CA GLU A 22 -31.51 7.27 -16.78
C GLU A 22 -30.38 6.23 -16.77
N SER A 23 -29.17 6.56 -17.24
CA SER A 23 -28.00 5.66 -17.17
C SER A 23 -26.90 6.20 -16.24
N ASN A 24 -27.22 6.40 -14.96
CA ASN A 24 -26.28 6.93 -13.95
C ASN A 24 -25.27 5.89 -13.41
N ASN A 25 -24.92 4.87 -14.19
CA ASN A 25 -23.85 3.94 -13.82
C ASN A 25 -22.55 4.39 -14.48
N CYS A 26 -21.55 4.82 -13.70
CA CYS A 26 -20.23 5.08 -14.28
C CYS A 26 -19.62 3.79 -14.85
N GLU A 27 -18.71 3.88 -15.82
CA GLU A 27 -18.20 2.73 -16.59
C GLU A 27 -17.54 1.65 -15.69
N ARG A 28 -17.10 2.03 -14.48
CA ARG A 28 -16.66 1.10 -13.44
C ARG A 28 -17.80 0.22 -12.93
N CYS A 29 -18.91 0.81 -12.49
CA CYS A 29 -20.10 0.08 -12.04
C CYS A 29 -20.70 -0.75 -13.17
N LYS A 30 -20.67 -0.22 -14.40
CA LYS A 30 -21.07 -0.94 -15.62
C LYS A 30 -20.20 -2.17 -15.88
N ARG A 31 -18.87 -2.08 -15.75
CA ARG A 31 -17.94 -3.22 -15.94
C ARG A 31 -18.08 -4.31 -14.88
N LEU A 32 -18.46 -3.95 -13.66
CA LEU A 32 -18.56 -4.87 -12.53
C LEU A 32 -19.98 -5.39 -12.29
N ASN A 33 -20.95 -4.99 -13.12
CA ASN A 33 -22.38 -5.29 -12.96
C ASN A 33 -22.90 -4.92 -11.56
N LEU A 34 -22.48 -3.74 -11.05
CA LEU A 34 -22.88 -3.19 -9.77
C LEU A 34 -23.84 -2.02 -9.98
N GLU A 35 -24.84 -1.89 -9.11
CA GLU A 35 -25.70 -0.71 -9.06
C GLU A 35 -24.91 0.49 -8.49
N CYS A 36 -24.89 1.61 -9.21
CA CYS A 36 -24.12 2.78 -8.81
C CYS A 36 -24.83 3.55 -7.69
N THR A 37 -24.66 3.10 -6.45
CA THR A 37 -25.16 3.78 -5.24
C THR A 37 -24.34 5.02 -4.84
N PHE A 38 -23.43 5.48 -5.71
CA PHE A 38 -22.48 6.58 -5.44
C PHE A 38 -23.06 7.99 -5.59
N ILE A 39 -24.39 8.16 -5.54
CA ILE A 39 -25.03 9.47 -5.44
C ILE A 39 -25.28 9.79 -3.96
N LEU A 40 -24.20 10.00 -3.21
CA LEU A 40 -24.19 11.00 -2.14
C LEU A 40 -22.86 11.73 -2.23
N PRO A 41 -22.86 13.05 -2.53
CA PRO A 41 -21.66 13.86 -2.46
C PRO A 41 -21.07 13.78 -1.05
N ILE A 42 -19.75 13.65 -0.91
CA ILE A 42 -19.04 13.94 0.36
C ILE A 42 -18.99 15.47 0.59
N GLY A 43 -20.08 16.18 0.25
CA GLY A 43 -20.29 17.60 0.49
C GLY A 43 -20.99 17.88 1.83
N GLU A 44 -21.64 16.89 2.43
CA GLU A 44 -22.42 17.06 3.67
C GLU A 44 -21.61 16.85 4.98
N THR A 45 -20.30 16.61 4.90
CA THR A 45 -19.41 16.67 6.07
C THR A 45 -18.64 17.98 6.18
N ARG A 46 -19.07 19.05 5.48
CA ARG A 46 -18.66 20.43 5.79
C ARG A 46 -19.38 20.96 7.06
N GLY A 47 -19.49 20.12 8.08
CA GLY A 47 -19.80 20.56 9.43
C GLY A 47 -18.51 21.10 10.05
N LYS A 48 -18.56 22.30 10.62
CA LYS A 48 -17.52 22.76 11.55
C LYS A 48 -17.26 21.63 12.53
N ARG A 49 -15.97 21.34 12.79
CA ARG A 49 -15.51 20.42 13.82
C ARG A 49 -16.12 20.86 15.15
N THR A 50 -17.31 20.35 15.45
CA THR A 50 -17.96 20.60 16.73
C THR A 50 -17.19 19.74 17.72
N ALA A 51 -16.86 20.30 18.88
CA ALA A 51 -16.06 19.68 19.92
C ALA A 51 -16.76 18.44 20.52
N ALA A 52 -16.88 17.38 19.73
CA ALA A 52 -17.31 16.05 20.10
C ALA A 52 -16.10 15.11 19.93
N GLN A 53 -14.95 15.51 20.47
CA GLN A 53 -13.79 14.64 20.64
C GLN A 53 -13.47 14.57 22.14
N LYS A 54 -14.42 13.97 22.85
CA LYS A 54 -14.26 13.38 24.19
C LYS A 54 -14.95 12.01 24.25
N GLN A 55 -15.04 11.33 23.10
CA GLN A 55 -15.18 9.88 23.13
C GLN A 55 -13.76 9.33 23.11
N ASP A 56 -13.32 8.88 24.28
CA ASP A 56 -12.13 8.04 24.40
C ASP A 56 -12.24 6.93 23.36
N LEU A 57 -11.25 6.85 22.47
CA LEU A 57 -11.09 5.81 21.44
C LEU A 57 -10.95 4.38 22.03
N ASN A 58 -11.14 4.21 23.34
CA ASN A 58 -11.03 2.97 24.11
C ASN A 58 -12.22 2.78 25.08
N SER A 59 -13.47 2.81 24.62
CA SER A 59 -14.62 2.43 25.44
C SER A 59 -14.99 0.95 25.20
N PRO A 60 -14.64 -0.01 26.08
CA PRO A 60 -15.06 -1.39 25.93
C PRO A 60 -16.54 -1.55 26.30
N THR A 61 -17.33 -2.13 25.38
CA THR A 61 -18.65 -2.69 25.73
C THR A 61 -18.39 -3.95 26.55
N ARG A 62 -18.62 -3.86 27.86
CA ARG A 62 -18.36 -4.91 28.85
C ARG A 62 -19.48 -5.96 28.84
N GLU A 63 -19.19 -7.15 28.34
CA GLU A 63 -19.88 -8.39 28.74
C GLU A 63 -18.91 -9.20 29.62
N SER A 64 -19.31 -9.50 30.85
CA SER A 64 -18.51 -10.25 31.82
C SER A 64 -18.70 -11.75 31.66
N PRO A 65 -17.68 -12.57 32.00
CA PRO A 65 -17.92 -13.59 33.01
C PRO A 65 -16.78 -13.78 34.02
N THR A 66 -17.11 -14.63 34.99
CA THR A 66 -16.64 -14.82 36.36
C THR A 66 -15.21 -15.36 36.55
N THR A 67 -14.64 -14.95 37.69
CA THR A 67 -13.48 -15.38 38.48
C THR A 67 -13.06 -16.86 38.38
N GLU A 68 -11.75 -17.11 38.34
CA GLU A 68 -11.07 -18.07 39.24
C GLU A 68 -9.55 -17.83 39.35
N VAL A 69 -9.00 -18.15 40.52
CA VAL A 69 -7.71 -17.78 41.12
C VAL A 69 -6.71 -18.93 40.97
N GLY A 70 -5.41 -18.68 40.73
CA GLY A 70 -4.40 -19.70 41.04
C GLY A 70 -2.97 -19.50 40.51
N ALA A 71 -2.08 -19.17 41.45
CA ALA A 71 -0.67 -19.58 41.58
C ALA A 71 0.44 -19.03 40.65
N SER A 72 1.34 -18.29 41.33
CA SER A 72 2.67 -17.84 40.94
C SER A 72 3.68 -18.99 40.83
N THR A 73 4.57 -18.97 39.82
CA THR A 73 5.88 -19.64 39.87
C THR A 73 6.94 -18.83 39.12
N THR A 74 8.16 -18.88 39.66
CA THR A 74 9.41 -18.12 39.43
C THR A 74 9.99 -18.12 38.01
N PRO A 75 10.82 -17.10 37.65
CA PRO A 75 11.35 -16.94 36.30
C PRO A 75 12.62 -17.78 36.08
N SER A 76 12.57 -18.70 35.10
CA SER A 76 13.76 -19.33 34.54
C SER A 76 14.22 -18.50 33.34
N THR A 77 15.51 -18.17 33.30
CA THR A 77 16.20 -17.54 32.18
C THR A 77 16.16 -18.47 30.97
N VAL A 78 15.18 -18.23 30.10
CA VAL A 78 15.11 -18.78 28.75
C VAL A 78 15.45 -17.63 27.82
N ASP A 79 16.45 -17.80 26.95
CA ASP A 79 16.73 -16.86 25.87
C ASP A 79 15.40 -16.53 25.16
N ALA A 80 14.99 -15.27 25.27
CA ALA A 80 13.67 -14.82 24.87
C ALA A 80 13.52 -14.98 23.35
N TYR A 81 12.94 -16.11 22.93
CA TYR A 81 12.47 -16.28 21.56
C TYR A 81 11.39 -15.22 21.34
N SER A 82 11.78 -14.13 20.66
CA SER A 82 10.85 -13.05 20.37
C SER A 82 9.77 -13.61 19.44
N ASP A 83 8.51 -13.53 19.87
CA ASP A 83 7.37 -13.95 19.05
C ASP A 83 7.49 -13.29 17.66
N PRO A 84 7.50 -14.04 16.55
CA PRO A 84 7.55 -13.49 15.20
C PRO A 84 6.52 -12.39 14.96
N VAL A 85 5.38 -12.44 15.67
CA VAL A 85 4.40 -11.36 15.66
C VAL A 85 4.98 -10.08 16.26
N GLU A 86 5.62 -10.12 17.42
CA GLU A 86 6.23 -8.93 18.06
C GLU A 86 7.37 -8.33 17.22
N ILE A 87 8.18 -9.16 16.57
CA ILE A 87 9.19 -8.70 15.60
C ILE A 87 8.50 -7.95 14.46
N PHE A 88 7.40 -8.51 13.95
CA PHE A 88 6.64 -7.90 12.88
C PHE A 88 5.87 -6.63 13.30
N LYS A 89 5.41 -6.56 14.56
CA LYS A 89 4.82 -5.35 15.14
C LYS A 89 5.85 -4.23 15.21
N ALA A 90 7.04 -4.54 15.71
CA ALA A 90 8.16 -3.61 15.76
C ALA A 90 8.54 -3.15 14.35
N PHE A 91 8.54 -4.06 13.37
CA PHE A 91 8.73 -3.72 11.97
C PHE A 91 7.67 -2.71 11.49
N LEU A 92 6.37 -2.99 11.66
CA LEU A 92 5.34 -2.07 11.17
C LEU A 92 5.49 -0.71 11.86
N ALA A 93 5.57 -0.68 13.19
CA ALA A 93 5.70 0.56 13.94
C ALA A 93 6.92 1.42 13.52
N ASN A 94 8.06 0.79 13.22
CA ASN A 94 9.30 1.50 12.90
C ASN A 94 9.41 1.91 11.43
N TYR A 95 8.80 1.17 10.51
CA TYR A 95 9.01 1.35 9.07
C TYR A 95 7.80 1.94 8.36
N ILE A 96 6.58 1.56 8.77
CA ILE A 96 5.34 1.98 8.13
C ILE A 96 4.30 2.29 9.23
N PRO A 97 4.00 3.56 9.52
CA PRO A 97 3.19 3.98 10.68
C PRO A 97 1.69 3.64 10.54
N ILE A 98 1.36 2.43 10.09
CA ILE A 98 0.01 1.87 9.98
C ILE A 98 -0.44 1.32 11.33
N ILE A 99 0.46 0.79 12.15
CA ILE A 99 0.09 0.22 13.46
C ILE A 99 1.07 0.68 14.53
N ALA A 100 0.57 1.36 15.57
CA ALA A 100 1.37 1.61 16.76
C ALA A 100 1.30 0.39 17.69
N PRO A 101 2.34 0.10 18.50
CA PRO A 101 2.31 -1.04 19.43
C PRO A 101 1.09 -1.03 20.37
N LYS A 102 0.64 0.16 20.77
CA LYS A 102 -0.57 0.37 21.60
C LYS A 102 -1.86 -0.13 20.93
N ASP A 103 -1.92 -0.11 19.60
CA ASP A 103 -3.10 -0.50 18.81
C ASP A 103 -3.25 -2.03 18.68
N LEU A 104 -2.26 -2.78 19.18
CA LEU A 104 -2.24 -4.25 19.19
C LEU A 104 -2.36 -4.86 20.59
N SER A 105 -2.71 -4.02 21.57
CA SER A 105 -3.08 -4.48 22.91
C SER A 105 -4.35 -5.35 22.88
N HIS A 106 -4.55 -6.21 23.87
CA HIS A 106 -5.68 -7.17 23.89
C HIS A 106 -7.06 -6.50 23.76
N ASP A 107 -7.17 -5.21 24.09
CA ASP A 107 -8.42 -4.45 24.04
C ASP A 107 -8.69 -3.80 22.67
N SER A 108 -7.73 -3.76 21.73
CA SER A 108 -7.74 -2.80 20.60
C SER A 108 -8.12 -3.32 19.21
N SER A 109 -8.35 -4.63 19.00
CA SER A 109 -9.19 -5.25 17.93
C SER A 109 -8.64 -6.62 17.52
N ILE A 110 -9.45 -7.67 17.73
CA ILE A 110 -9.15 -9.05 17.29
C ILE A 110 -8.84 -9.11 15.79
N LEU A 111 -9.57 -8.32 14.99
CA LEU A 111 -9.42 -8.30 13.54
C LEU A 111 -8.03 -7.78 13.13
N LEU A 112 -7.60 -6.66 13.72
CA LEU A 112 -6.30 -6.06 13.40
C LEU A 112 -5.15 -7.03 13.75
N ASN A 113 -5.26 -7.70 14.90
CA ASN A 113 -4.29 -8.73 15.30
C ASN A 113 -4.24 -9.90 14.30
N CYS A 114 -5.40 -10.39 13.84
CA CYS A 114 -5.46 -11.45 12.83
C CYS A 114 -4.84 -11.02 11.50
N CYS A 115 -5.10 -9.77 11.06
CA CYS A 115 -4.47 -9.21 9.86
C CYS A 115 -2.96 -9.12 9.99
N ALA A 116 -2.45 -8.63 11.13
CA ALA A 116 -1.02 -8.54 11.39
C ALA A 116 -0.36 -9.94 11.34
N ARG A 117 -0.95 -10.94 11.99
CA ARG A 117 -0.45 -12.33 11.97
C ARG A 117 -0.43 -12.94 10.58
N LEU A 118 -1.49 -12.71 9.81
CA LEU A 118 -1.56 -13.18 8.42
C LEU A 118 -0.46 -12.52 7.57
N LEU A 119 -0.26 -11.21 7.72
CA LEU A 119 0.79 -10.48 7.00
C LEU A 119 2.18 -11.00 7.37
N THR A 120 2.46 -11.26 8.66
CA THR A 120 3.71 -11.89 9.12
C THR A 120 3.94 -13.24 8.44
N ALA A 121 2.92 -14.11 8.41
CA ALA A 121 3.02 -15.44 7.81
C ALA A 121 3.26 -15.36 6.29
N LEU A 122 2.64 -14.39 5.62
CA LEU A 122 2.81 -14.21 4.18
C LEU A 122 4.20 -13.67 3.83
N CYS A 123 4.78 -12.81 4.66
CA CYS A 123 6.12 -12.23 4.46
C CYS A 123 7.27 -13.20 4.81
N SER A 124 6.95 -14.36 5.40
CA SER A 124 7.90 -15.41 5.74
C SER A 124 7.97 -16.45 4.63
N GLU A 125 9.17 -16.67 4.11
CA GLU A 125 9.40 -17.69 3.07
C GLU A 125 9.25 -19.11 3.60
N SER A 126 9.57 -19.32 4.87
CA SER A 126 9.51 -20.61 5.57
C SER A 126 8.11 -20.97 6.08
N SER A 127 7.17 -20.01 6.14
CA SER A 127 5.82 -20.27 6.63
C SER A 127 5.10 -21.29 5.75
N PRO A 128 4.46 -22.35 6.29
CA PRO A 128 3.69 -23.30 5.48
C PRO A 128 2.40 -22.71 4.92
N ASP A 129 2.00 -23.09 3.70
CA ASP A 129 0.74 -22.64 3.07
C ASP A 129 -0.49 -22.98 3.93
N VAL A 130 -0.49 -24.14 4.58
CA VAL A 130 -1.57 -24.57 5.49
C VAL A 130 -1.78 -23.56 6.64
N THR A 131 -0.72 -22.94 7.14
CA THR A 131 -0.83 -21.91 8.19
C THR A 131 -1.48 -20.65 7.64
N VAL A 132 -1.07 -20.22 6.45
CA VAL A 132 -1.63 -19.07 5.75
C VAL A 132 -3.12 -19.28 5.46
N ASP A 133 -3.48 -20.44 4.92
CA ASP A 133 -4.86 -20.78 4.56
C ASP A 133 -5.77 -20.86 5.79
N ARG A 134 -5.26 -21.43 6.90
CA ARG A 134 -5.97 -21.44 8.19
C ARG A 134 -6.21 -20.02 8.71
N LEU A 135 -5.23 -19.13 8.61
CA LEU A 135 -5.39 -17.73 9.02
C LEU A 135 -6.40 -17.00 8.13
N LYS A 136 -6.36 -17.20 6.81
CA LYS A 136 -7.36 -16.67 5.87
C LYS A 136 -8.77 -17.17 6.20
N ALA A 137 -8.94 -18.47 6.47
CA ALA A 137 -10.24 -19.06 6.82
C ALA A 137 -10.79 -18.47 8.13
N SER A 138 -9.96 -18.36 9.17
CA SER A 138 -10.33 -17.73 10.44
C SER A 138 -10.75 -16.26 10.27
N LEU A 139 -10.01 -15.51 9.45
CA LEU A 139 -10.30 -14.11 9.16
C LEU A 139 -11.65 -13.97 8.42
N ASN A 140 -11.90 -14.81 7.43
CA ASN A 140 -13.18 -14.84 6.70
C ASN A 140 -14.35 -15.23 7.61
N ALA A 141 -14.19 -16.20 8.50
CA ALA A 141 -15.21 -16.59 9.47
C ALA A 141 -15.52 -15.46 10.48
N TYR A 142 -14.49 -14.75 10.95
CA TYR A 142 -14.66 -13.58 11.82
C TYR A 142 -15.43 -12.46 11.11
N MET A 143 -15.04 -12.17 9.87
CA MET A 143 -15.67 -11.15 9.03
C MET A 143 -17.17 -11.40 8.83
N LEU A 144 -17.56 -12.65 8.59
CA LEU A 144 -18.96 -13.05 8.42
C LEU A 144 -19.77 -13.00 9.71
N SER A 145 -19.18 -13.37 10.84
CA SER A 145 -19.90 -13.51 12.12
C SER A 145 -20.06 -12.20 12.89
N LYS A 146 -19.04 -11.32 12.88
CA LYS A 146 -19.01 -10.13 13.74
C LYS A 146 -19.30 -8.83 13.01
N SER A 147 -19.32 -8.81 11.68
CA SER A 147 -19.54 -7.60 10.87
C SER A 147 -18.75 -6.39 11.42
N PRO A 148 -17.41 -6.48 11.53
CA PRO A 148 -16.59 -5.53 12.29
C PRO A 148 -16.57 -4.10 11.74
N PHE A 149 -17.23 -3.85 10.60
CA PHE A 149 -17.17 -2.59 9.86
C PHE A 149 -18.42 -1.72 9.97
N LYS A 150 -19.26 -1.92 11.01
CA LYS A 150 -20.48 -1.10 11.21
C LYS A 150 -20.16 0.30 11.75
N THR A 151 -19.17 0.40 12.64
CA THR A 151 -18.79 1.65 13.29
C THR A 151 -17.39 2.06 12.83
N PRO A 152 -17.21 3.28 12.28
CA PRO A 152 -15.88 3.80 11.98
C PRO A 152 -15.03 3.84 13.25
N ALA A 153 -13.89 3.17 13.23
CA ALA A 153 -12.92 3.15 14.31
C ALA A 153 -11.52 3.03 13.72
N LEU A 154 -10.52 3.56 14.42
CA LEU A 154 -9.13 3.59 13.98
C LEU A 154 -8.62 2.18 13.60
N HIS A 155 -8.83 1.20 14.48
CA HIS A 155 -8.45 -0.19 14.24
C HIS A 155 -9.20 -0.85 13.08
N SER A 156 -10.44 -0.43 12.81
CA SER A 156 -11.22 -0.93 11.67
C SER A 156 -10.64 -0.42 10.36
N VAL A 157 -10.21 0.85 10.31
CA VAL A 157 -9.51 1.40 9.13
C VAL A 157 -8.19 0.68 8.92
N GLN A 158 -7.35 0.55 9.97
CA GLN A 158 -6.06 -0.15 9.88
C GLN A 158 -6.24 -1.60 9.39
N ALA A 159 -7.21 -2.34 9.95
CA ALA A 159 -7.46 -3.72 9.54
C ALA A 159 -7.92 -3.81 8.08
N LEU A 160 -8.79 -2.89 7.62
CA LEU A 160 -9.22 -2.83 6.22
C LEU A 160 -8.08 -2.48 5.26
N MET A 161 -7.17 -1.59 5.66
CA MET A 161 -5.97 -1.26 4.88
C MET A 161 -5.10 -2.50 4.67
N LEU A 162 -4.80 -3.23 5.75
CA LEU A 162 -4.04 -4.48 5.66
C LEU A 162 -4.78 -5.50 4.80
N LEU A 163 -6.07 -5.71 5.03
CA LEU A 163 -6.90 -6.62 4.23
C LEU A 163 -6.90 -6.28 2.74
N ALA A 164 -6.78 -5.01 2.37
CA ALA A 164 -6.70 -4.58 0.98
C ALA A 164 -5.32 -4.84 0.35
N LEU A 165 -4.24 -4.97 1.14
CA LEU A 165 -2.91 -5.40 0.66
C LEU A 165 -2.79 -6.92 0.49
N LEU A 166 -3.53 -7.66 1.31
CA LEU A 166 -3.35 -9.10 1.53
C LEU A 166 -3.99 -10.01 0.46
N VAL A 167 -4.63 -9.45 -0.57
CA VAL A 167 -5.76 -10.14 -1.21
C VAL A 167 -5.74 -10.05 -2.75
N ASP A 168 -5.51 -11.22 -3.38
CA ASP A 168 -5.86 -11.55 -4.78
C ASP A 168 -7.37 -11.76 -5.02
N GLU A 169 -8.23 -11.51 -4.02
CA GLU A 169 -9.68 -11.67 -4.15
C GLU A 169 -10.33 -10.46 -4.84
N LYS A 170 -11.43 -10.75 -5.54
CA LYS A 170 -12.36 -9.86 -6.24
C LYS A 170 -12.90 -8.65 -5.42
N ASN A 171 -12.55 -8.54 -4.13
CA ASN A 171 -13.13 -7.62 -3.16
C ASN A 171 -12.16 -6.61 -2.52
N TYR A 172 -10.87 -6.56 -2.88
CA TYR A 172 -9.94 -5.57 -2.30
C TYR A 172 -10.44 -4.12 -2.50
N GLY A 173 -11.05 -3.82 -3.66
CA GLY A 173 -11.60 -2.49 -3.96
C GLY A 173 -12.71 -2.08 -2.99
N LEU A 174 -13.55 -3.02 -2.54
CA LEU A 174 -14.60 -2.76 -1.55
C LEU A 174 -13.99 -2.52 -0.16
N LYS A 175 -13.03 -3.36 0.25
CA LYS A 175 -12.33 -3.25 1.54
C LYS A 175 -11.61 -1.90 1.64
N PHE A 176 -10.85 -1.53 0.61
CA PHE A 176 -10.14 -0.26 0.53
C PHE A 176 -11.09 0.94 0.55
N THR A 177 -12.13 0.94 -0.30
CA THR A 177 -13.10 2.05 -0.35
C THR A 177 -13.82 2.23 1.00
N THR A 178 -14.11 1.12 1.70
CA THR A 178 -14.69 1.16 3.04
C THR A 178 -13.72 1.78 4.06
N ALA A 179 -12.43 1.45 3.97
CA ALA A 179 -11.38 2.05 4.81
C ALA A 179 -11.34 3.58 4.62
N VAL A 180 -11.34 4.04 3.36
CA VAL A 180 -11.33 5.47 3.02
C VAL A 180 -12.56 6.18 3.57
N ARG A 181 -13.76 5.62 3.39
CA ARG A 181 -15.00 6.20 3.94
C ARG A 181 -14.97 6.32 5.45
N MET A 182 -14.47 5.29 6.14
CA MET A 182 -14.31 5.32 7.60
C MET A 182 -13.29 6.38 8.02
N ALA A 183 -12.13 6.47 7.36
CA ALA A 183 -11.12 7.49 7.63
C ALA A 183 -11.69 8.91 7.46
N CYS A 184 -12.46 9.14 6.39
CA CYS A 184 -13.14 10.42 6.18
C CYS A 184 -14.20 10.70 7.26
N SER A 185 -14.94 9.69 7.70
CA SER A 185 -15.92 9.82 8.79
C SER A 185 -15.26 10.16 10.13
N LEU A 186 -14.03 9.70 10.34
CA LEU A 186 -13.18 10.03 11.48
C LEU A 186 -12.46 11.39 11.31
N GLY A 187 -12.63 12.07 10.18
CA GLY A 187 -12.03 13.38 9.91
C GLY A 187 -10.53 13.35 9.58
N TRP A 188 -9.96 12.19 9.20
CA TRP A 188 -8.51 12.07 8.90
C TRP A 188 -8.08 12.89 7.67
N ASN A 189 -9.03 13.25 6.83
CA ASN A 189 -8.84 14.01 5.60
C ASN A 189 -8.94 15.54 5.79
N LEU A 190 -9.08 16.00 7.04
CA LEU A 190 -9.20 17.41 7.39
C LEU A 190 -7.87 17.96 7.89
N GLN A 191 -7.64 19.26 7.70
CA GLN A 191 -6.48 19.94 8.24
C GLN A 191 -6.57 19.95 9.78
N PRO A 192 -5.50 19.55 10.51
CA PRO A 192 -5.47 19.73 11.95
C PRO A 192 -5.52 21.22 12.28
N GLY A 193 -6.32 21.63 13.27
CA GLY A 193 -6.35 23.02 13.72
C GLY A 193 -5.02 23.41 14.38
N ASP A 194 -4.68 24.70 14.39
CA ASP A 194 -3.42 25.23 14.93
C ASP A 194 -3.15 24.86 16.41
N ALA A 195 -4.17 24.46 17.15
CA ALA A 195 -4.09 24.03 18.56
C ALA A 195 -3.89 22.51 18.75
N GLU A 196 -3.86 21.71 17.68
CA GLU A 196 -3.91 20.24 17.74
C GLU A 196 -2.63 19.53 17.26
N GLU A 197 -1.50 20.23 17.16
CA GLU A 197 -0.24 19.64 16.71
C GLU A 197 0.45 18.81 17.81
N GLY A 198 -0.24 17.78 18.29
CA GLY A 198 0.29 16.75 19.19
C GLY A 198 0.68 15.47 18.44
N GLY A 199 1.35 14.52 19.13
CA GLY A 199 1.83 13.27 18.52
C GLY A 199 0.73 12.39 17.90
N GLU A 200 -0.50 12.45 18.43
CA GLU A 200 -1.65 11.72 17.88
C GLU A 200 -2.13 12.30 16.52
N SER A 201 -2.07 13.63 16.37
CA SER A 201 -2.38 14.30 15.10
C SER A 201 -1.37 13.93 14.01
N VAL A 202 -0.08 13.85 14.36
CA VAL A 202 0.98 13.35 13.45
C VAL A 202 0.74 11.90 13.05
N TYR A 203 0.32 11.05 13.99
CA TYR A 203 0.02 9.65 13.72
C TYR A 203 -1.16 9.49 12.74
N VAL A 204 -2.27 10.16 13.00
CA VAL A 204 -3.46 10.14 12.12
C VAL A 204 -3.13 10.71 10.73
N ARG A 205 -2.32 11.77 10.66
CA ARG A 205 -1.81 12.31 9.39
C ARG A 205 -1.03 11.26 8.61
N ASN A 206 -0.15 10.51 9.27
CA ASN A 206 0.60 9.44 8.61
C ASN A 206 -0.31 8.29 8.15
N LEU A 207 -1.35 7.95 8.92
CA LEU A 207 -2.36 6.96 8.51
C LEU A 207 -3.13 7.40 7.24
N TRP A 208 -3.50 8.68 7.15
CA TRP A 208 -4.11 9.22 5.93
C TRP A 208 -3.18 9.08 4.73
N TRP A 209 -1.90 9.44 4.87
CA TRP A 209 -0.93 9.30 3.79
C TRP A 209 -0.62 7.84 3.43
N ALA A 210 -0.72 6.90 4.38
CA ALA A 210 -0.65 5.48 4.08
C ALA A 210 -1.83 5.01 3.20
N LEU A 211 -3.04 5.54 3.40
CA LEU A 211 -4.18 5.32 2.48
C LEU A 211 -3.90 5.89 1.09
N VAL A 212 -3.35 7.11 1.01
CA VAL A 212 -2.99 7.74 -0.28
C VAL A 212 -1.98 6.90 -1.05
N ILE A 213 -0.90 6.46 -0.39
CA ILE A 213 0.10 5.54 -0.96
C ILE A 213 -0.58 4.30 -1.49
N GLN A 214 -1.39 3.64 -0.65
CA GLN A 214 -2.05 2.40 -1.01
C GLN A 214 -3.01 2.57 -2.20
N ASP A 215 -3.76 3.66 -2.29
CA ASP A 215 -4.66 3.95 -3.42
C ASP A 215 -3.91 4.01 -4.76
N ILE A 216 -2.74 4.68 -4.77
CA ILE A 216 -1.90 4.81 -5.96
C ILE A 216 -1.39 3.45 -6.42
N TRP A 217 -0.86 2.64 -5.50
CA TRP A 217 -0.33 1.30 -5.82
C TRP A 217 -1.44 0.32 -6.19
N LEU A 218 -2.62 0.40 -5.56
CA LEU A 218 -3.78 -0.40 -5.92
C LEU A 218 -4.28 -0.08 -7.32
N TYR A 219 -4.21 1.18 -7.76
CA TYR A 219 -4.54 1.53 -9.14
C TYR A 219 -3.59 0.86 -10.13
N LEU A 220 -2.28 0.90 -9.88
CA LEU A 220 -1.30 0.24 -10.74
C LEU A 220 -1.55 -1.27 -10.81
N TYR A 221 -1.66 -1.92 -9.65
CA TYR A 221 -1.82 -3.37 -9.56
C TYR A 221 -3.12 -3.83 -10.23
N SER A 222 -4.18 -3.05 -10.10
CA SER A 222 -5.53 -3.57 -10.27
C SER A 222 -6.36 -2.91 -11.37
N GLY A 223 -5.93 -1.75 -11.85
CA GLY A 223 -6.65 -0.93 -12.81
C GLY A 223 -7.94 -0.30 -12.25
N ILE A 224 -8.23 -0.46 -10.95
CA ILE A 224 -9.34 0.24 -10.31
C ILE A 224 -8.96 1.71 -10.13
N PRO A 225 -9.78 2.66 -10.63
CA PRO A 225 -9.58 4.09 -10.45
C PRO A 225 -9.31 4.48 -8.99
N MET A 226 -8.31 5.35 -8.82
CA MET A 226 -7.95 5.93 -7.52
C MET A 226 -9.16 6.61 -6.89
N VAL A 227 -9.38 6.34 -5.61
CA VAL A 227 -10.49 6.89 -4.83
C VAL A 227 -10.11 8.24 -4.19
N ILE A 228 -8.82 8.43 -3.90
CA ILE A 228 -8.29 9.58 -3.20
C ILE A 228 -7.55 10.48 -4.20
N ASN A 229 -8.11 11.67 -4.41
CA ASN A 229 -7.36 12.77 -4.99
C ASN A 229 -6.77 13.62 -3.86
N TYR A 230 -5.57 13.26 -3.39
CA TYR A 230 -5.00 13.87 -2.19
C TYR A 230 -4.81 15.40 -2.29
N LYS A 231 -4.72 15.96 -3.50
CA LYS A 231 -4.65 17.41 -3.75
C LYS A 231 -5.92 18.15 -3.33
N ASP A 232 -7.05 17.44 -3.28
CA ASP A 232 -8.34 18.00 -2.86
C ASP A 232 -8.44 18.13 -1.33
N PHE A 233 -7.48 17.54 -0.60
CA PHE A 233 -7.46 17.53 0.85
C PHE A 233 -6.33 18.41 1.36
N ALA A 234 -6.64 19.26 2.33
CA ALA A 234 -5.66 20.14 2.99
C ALA A 234 -4.88 19.41 4.10
N VAL A 235 -4.55 18.13 3.90
CA VAL A 235 -3.76 17.35 4.87
C VAL A 235 -2.28 17.61 4.61
N PRO A 236 -1.52 18.15 5.58
CA PRO A 236 -0.10 18.42 5.40
C PRO A 236 0.66 17.15 5.02
N ARG A 237 1.62 17.28 4.10
CA ARG A 237 2.56 16.18 3.78
C ARG A 237 3.32 15.78 5.05
N PRO A 238 3.63 14.49 5.27
CA PRO A 238 4.38 14.06 6.44
C PRO A 238 5.71 14.82 6.55
N THR A 239 6.04 15.23 7.77
CA THR A 239 7.24 16.00 8.12
C THR A 239 8.47 15.10 8.28
N ALA A 240 9.65 15.70 8.47
CA ALA A 240 10.92 14.98 8.71
C ALA A 240 10.92 14.03 9.93
N THR A 241 9.89 14.10 10.78
CA THR A 241 9.68 13.20 11.92
C THR A 241 9.01 11.87 11.54
N ALA A 242 8.52 11.73 10.31
CA ALA A 242 7.99 10.46 9.83
C ALA A 242 9.12 9.43 9.61
N PRO A 243 8.84 8.12 9.71
CA PRO A 243 9.83 7.10 9.41
C PRO A 243 10.48 7.31 8.03
N PRO A 244 11.82 7.18 7.90
CA PRO A 244 12.51 7.41 6.62
C PRO A 244 11.94 6.56 5.49
N LEU A 245 11.73 5.25 5.75
CA LEU A 245 11.16 4.33 4.75
C LEU A 245 9.77 4.78 4.28
N PHE A 246 8.93 5.26 5.20
CA PHE A 246 7.61 5.80 4.86
C PHE A 246 7.70 7.04 3.95
N THR A 247 8.67 7.92 4.22
CA THR A 247 8.92 9.12 3.40
C THR A 247 9.42 8.75 2.00
N HIS A 248 10.29 7.75 1.90
CA HIS A 248 10.74 7.21 0.62
C HIS A 248 9.59 6.57 -0.17
N LEU A 249 8.76 5.77 0.50
CA LEU A 249 7.58 5.15 -0.10
C LEU A 249 6.58 6.20 -0.61
N LEU A 250 6.32 7.25 0.17
CA LEU A 250 5.45 8.35 -0.24
C LEU A 250 5.97 9.03 -1.51
N THR A 251 7.24 9.42 -1.50
CA THR A 251 7.86 10.12 -2.64
C THR A 251 7.82 9.24 -3.90
N LEU A 252 8.13 7.95 -3.77
CA LEU A 252 8.05 7.01 -4.89
C LEU A 252 6.61 6.85 -5.41
N SER A 253 5.62 6.87 -4.52
CA SER A 253 4.20 6.82 -4.89
C SER A 253 3.75 8.08 -5.64
N GLU A 254 4.26 9.26 -5.27
CA GLU A 254 4.00 10.51 -5.99
C GLU A 254 4.62 10.48 -7.39
N ILE A 255 5.84 9.95 -7.53
CA ILE A 255 6.48 9.73 -8.85
C ILE A 255 5.63 8.76 -9.67
N LEU A 256 5.22 7.63 -9.10
CA LEU A 256 4.33 6.67 -9.77
C LEU A 256 3.04 7.34 -10.24
N ARG A 257 2.40 8.13 -9.38
CA ARG A 257 1.19 8.87 -9.74
C ARG A 257 1.44 9.82 -10.90
N SER A 258 2.61 10.46 -10.98
CA SER A 258 2.95 11.37 -12.08
C SER A 258 3.10 10.65 -13.43
N ILE A 259 3.59 9.41 -13.44
CA ILE A 259 3.66 8.58 -14.65
C ILE A 259 2.25 8.23 -15.11
N ILE A 260 1.41 7.82 -14.15
CA ILE A 260 0.05 7.35 -14.41
C ILE A 260 -0.92 8.50 -14.75
N ARG A 261 -0.75 9.65 -14.10
CA ARG A 261 -1.54 10.89 -14.24
C ARG A 261 -0.59 12.08 -14.34
N PRO A 262 -0.10 12.41 -15.55
CA PRO A 262 0.87 13.49 -15.78
C PRO A 262 0.46 14.86 -15.26
N THR A 263 -0.85 15.14 -15.18
CA THR A 263 -1.39 16.39 -14.59
C THR A 263 -1.10 16.53 -13.08
N SER A 264 -0.63 15.48 -12.40
CA SER A 264 -0.38 15.49 -10.95
C SER A 264 0.86 16.31 -10.53
N LEU A 265 1.88 16.47 -11.38
CA LEU A 265 3.06 17.28 -11.05
C LEU A 265 2.99 18.72 -11.59
N ALA A 266 2.14 18.99 -12.58
CA ALA A 266 2.18 20.20 -13.40
C ALA A 266 1.56 21.47 -12.78
N GLU A 267 1.26 21.47 -11.47
CA GLU A 267 0.50 22.56 -10.85
C GLU A 267 1.35 23.30 -9.81
N LEU A 268 2.32 24.09 -10.27
CA LEU A 268 2.84 25.29 -9.57
C LEU A 268 3.87 26.04 -10.45
N PRO A 269 3.46 27.12 -11.16
CA PRO A 269 4.43 28.08 -11.73
C PRO A 269 5.18 28.82 -10.61
N PRO A 270 6.45 29.23 -10.79
CA PRO A 270 7.11 29.54 -12.07
C PRO A 270 8.20 28.56 -12.52
N ARG A 271 8.42 27.44 -11.82
CA ARG A 271 9.46 26.46 -12.19
C ARG A 271 8.82 25.28 -12.93
N PRO A 272 9.38 24.81 -14.07
CA PRO A 272 8.92 23.56 -14.65
C PRO A 272 9.07 22.46 -13.59
N ALA A 273 7.97 21.77 -13.29
CA ALA A 273 8.01 20.64 -12.39
C ALA A 273 9.00 19.60 -12.93
N PRO A 274 9.77 18.91 -12.07
CA PRO A 274 10.71 17.90 -12.54
C PRO A 274 9.95 16.83 -13.32
N THR A 275 10.56 16.31 -14.39
CA THR A 275 10.00 15.14 -15.07
C THR A 275 9.96 13.94 -14.10
N PRO A 276 9.09 12.94 -14.31
CA PRO A 276 9.07 11.75 -13.47
C PRO A 276 10.44 11.06 -13.37
N HIS A 277 11.22 11.06 -14.46
CA HIS A 277 12.60 10.56 -14.48
C HIS A 277 13.53 11.39 -13.58
N GLN A 278 13.52 12.72 -13.69
CA GLN A 278 14.32 13.60 -12.83
C GLN A 278 13.94 13.46 -11.35
N ALA A 279 12.65 13.34 -11.05
CA ALA A 279 12.17 13.10 -9.69
C ALA A 279 12.67 11.77 -9.14
N LEU A 280 12.72 10.71 -9.96
CA LEU A 280 13.30 9.43 -9.59
C LEU A 280 14.80 9.52 -9.31
N GLN A 281 15.56 10.26 -10.12
CA GLN A 281 17.00 10.49 -9.88
C GLN A 281 17.27 11.24 -8.56
N ILE A 282 16.46 12.26 -8.25
CA ILE A 282 16.52 12.96 -6.96
C ILE A 282 16.21 11.99 -5.81
N TRP A 283 15.20 11.14 -5.97
CA TRP A 283 14.89 10.10 -4.99
C TRP A 283 16.05 9.09 -4.82
N GLU A 284 16.68 8.64 -5.90
CA GLU A 284 17.82 7.71 -5.84
C GLU A 284 18.99 8.32 -5.07
N SER A 285 19.39 9.56 -5.39
CA SER A 285 20.49 10.25 -4.71
C SER A 285 20.25 10.44 -3.20
N THR A 286 19.01 10.73 -2.80
CA THR A 286 18.65 10.92 -1.38
C THR A 286 18.54 9.59 -0.62
N THR A 287 17.97 8.56 -1.24
CA THR A 287 17.68 7.26 -0.61
C THR A 287 18.90 6.36 -0.51
N LEU A 288 19.73 6.30 -1.56
CA LEU A 288 20.95 5.46 -1.57
C LEU A 288 21.95 5.93 -0.51
N THR A 289 22.08 7.25 -0.33
CA THR A 289 22.94 7.84 0.70
C THR A 289 22.48 7.47 2.11
N HIS A 290 21.17 7.48 2.36
CA HIS A 290 20.61 7.10 3.67
C HIS A 290 20.76 5.59 3.95
N THR A 291 20.55 4.75 2.94
CA THR A 291 20.62 3.28 3.08
C THR A 291 22.06 2.80 3.34
N GLN A 292 23.05 3.40 2.65
CA GLN A 292 24.47 3.11 2.88
C GLN A 292 24.95 3.56 4.26
N ALA A 293 24.48 4.73 4.72
CA ALA A 293 24.78 5.21 6.06
C ALA A 293 24.18 4.29 7.15
N ALA A 294 22.93 3.85 7.00
CA ALA A 294 22.28 2.96 7.98
C ALA A 294 22.93 1.57 8.07
N GLN A 295 23.46 1.04 6.96
CA GLN A 295 24.22 -0.23 6.94
C GLN A 295 25.58 -0.13 7.66
N ALA A 296 26.18 1.06 7.75
CA ALA A 296 27.44 1.27 8.47
C ALA A 296 27.28 1.24 10.00
N TYR A 297 26.07 1.42 10.52
CA TYR A 297 25.78 1.48 11.96
C TYR A 297 25.12 0.22 12.52
N THR A 298 24.88 -0.81 11.69
CA THR A 298 24.28 -2.06 12.18
C THR A 298 25.36 -2.93 12.82
N PRO A 299 25.27 -3.27 14.13
CA PRO A 299 26.22 -4.16 14.76
C PRO A 299 26.19 -5.52 14.08
N THR A 300 27.36 -6.06 13.77
CA THR A 300 27.55 -7.39 13.19
C THR A 300 26.78 -8.42 14.01
N SER A 301 25.63 -8.85 13.48
CA SER A 301 24.81 -9.88 14.12
C SER A 301 25.53 -11.24 14.00
N PRO A 302 25.43 -12.11 15.01
CA PRO A 302 26.07 -13.43 14.97
C PRO A 302 25.51 -14.30 13.84
N PRO A 303 26.25 -15.35 13.41
CA PRO A 303 25.86 -16.19 12.28
C PRO A 303 24.49 -16.83 12.55
N VAL A 304 23.51 -16.44 11.74
CA VAL A 304 22.12 -16.85 11.85
C VAL A 304 22.01 -18.34 11.54
N THR A 305 21.75 -19.15 12.56
CA THR A 305 21.31 -20.54 12.45
C THR A 305 19.92 -20.61 11.83
N THR A 306 19.84 -20.90 10.53
CA THR A 306 18.61 -21.27 9.78
C THR A 306 17.34 -20.55 10.20
N SER A 307 17.42 -19.22 10.44
CA SER A 307 16.25 -18.47 10.89
C SER A 307 15.34 -18.15 9.70
N ASP A 308 14.06 -18.05 9.99
CA ASP A 308 13.01 -17.71 9.03
C ASP A 308 13.46 -16.56 8.13
N LYS A 309 13.55 -16.83 6.82
CA LYS A 309 13.86 -15.81 5.83
C LYS A 309 12.63 -14.92 5.65
N PHE A 310 12.73 -13.68 6.11
CA PHE A 310 11.73 -12.64 5.90
C PHE A 310 12.17 -11.68 4.79
N VAL A 311 11.22 -11.25 3.96
CA VAL A 311 11.48 -10.14 3.03
C VAL A 311 11.63 -8.86 3.83
N SER A 312 12.79 -8.22 3.74
CA SER A 312 13.06 -6.95 4.42
C SER A 312 12.25 -5.79 3.81
N PRO A 313 11.93 -4.74 4.57
CA PRO A 313 11.18 -3.60 4.04
C PRO A 313 11.98 -2.85 2.97
N GLU A 314 13.30 -2.79 3.08
CA GLU A 314 14.18 -2.20 2.07
C GLU A 314 14.13 -2.98 0.76
N SER A 315 14.06 -4.31 0.82
CA SER A 315 13.89 -5.15 -0.38
C SER A 315 12.57 -4.88 -1.08
N VAL A 316 11.48 -4.69 -0.33
CA VAL A 316 10.20 -4.25 -0.90
C VAL A 316 10.35 -2.87 -1.54
N LEU A 317 10.99 -1.90 -0.86
CA LEU A 317 11.21 -0.56 -1.41
C LEU A 317 12.02 -0.60 -2.71
N HIS A 318 13.05 -1.45 -2.80
CA HIS A 318 13.82 -1.66 -4.03
C HIS A 318 13.00 -2.28 -5.15
N LEU A 319 12.10 -3.22 -4.85
CA LEU A 319 11.17 -3.78 -5.83
C LEU A 319 10.20 -2.70 -6.35
N LEU A 320 9.66 -1.86 -5.47
CA LEU A 320 8.79 -0.75 -5.86
C LEU A 320 9.54 0.25 -6.74
N HIS A 321 10.80 0.54 -6.40
CA HIS A 321 11.66 1.41 -7.20
C HIS A 321 11.90 0.83 -8.60
N ALA A 322 12.27 -0.45 -8.68
CA ALA A 322 12.41 -1.16 -9.95
C ALA A 322 11.11 -1.17 -10.76
N THR A 323 9.96 -1.26 -10.09
CA THR A 323 8.63 -1.19 -10.73
C THR A 323 8.40 0.19 -11.36
N VAL A 324 8.67 1.28 -10.64
CA VAL A 324 8.53 2.65 -11.17
C VAL A 324 9.47 2.88 -12.35
N LEU A 325 10.72 2.41 -12.25
CA LEU A 325 11.69 2.50 -13.35
C LEU A 325 11.21 1.72 -14.59
N ALA A 326 10.67 0.53 -14.41
CA ALA A 326 10.12 -0.26 -15.52
C ALA A 326 8.96 0.47 -16.21
N LEU A 327 8.10 1.16 -15.46
CA LEU A 327 7.02 1.96 -16.04
C LEU A 327 7.56 3.13 -16.88
N LEU A 328 8.64 3.79 -16.43
CA LEU A 328 9.30 4.82 -17.22
C LEU A 328 9.89 4.26 -18.51
N VAL A 329 10.58 3.11 -18.44
CA VAL A 329 11.11 2.40 -19.62
C VAL A 329 10.01 2.03 -20.60
N LEU A 330 8.85 1.61 -20.10
CA LEU A 330 7.70 1.27 -20.94
C LEU A 330 7.10 2.50 -21.63
N GLU A 331 7.04 3.64 -20.94
CA GLU A 331 6.48 4.88 -21.47
C GLU A 331 7.39 5.53 -22.53
N ASP A 332 8.67 5.68 -22.22
CA ASP A 332 9.66 6.25 -23.13
C ASP A 332 11.07 5.74 -22.78
N PRO A 333 11.65 4.82 -23.58
CA PRO A 333 13.02 4.34 -23.37
C PRO A 333 14.02 5.36 -23.92
N SER A 334 14.04 6.58 -23.37
CA SER A 334 14.97 7.61 -23.78
C SER A 334 16.43 7.23 -23.47
N ASP A 335 17.38 7.78 -24.24
CA ASP A 335 18.82 7.52 -24.04
C ASP A 335 19.26 7.82 -22.59
N GLU A 336 18.67 8.83 -21.95
CA GLU A 336 18.95 9.16 -20.55
C GLU A 336 18.65 8.00 -19.60
N ILE A 337 17.52 7.33 -19.79
CA ILE A 337 17.11 6.18 -18.96
C ILE A 337 17.99 4.98 -19.25
N ILE A 338 18.32 4.75 -20.53
CA ILE A 338 19.18 3.63 -20.96
C ILE A 338 20.59 3.77 -20.35
N HIS A 339 21.17 4.98 -20.38
CA HIS A 339 22.50 5.25 -19.82
C HIS A 339 22.57 5.09 -18.29
N ALA A 340 21.43 5.07 -17.60
CA ALA A 340 21.39 4.82 -16.17
C ALA A 340 21.66 3.36 -15.79
N ASN A 341 21.77 2.41 -16.74
CA ASN A 341 21.81 0.96 -16.50
C ASN A 341 20.55 0.46 -15.74
N PRO A 342 19.36 0.61 -16.33
CA PRO A 342 18.10 0.21 -15.69
C PRO A 342 18.03 -1.31 -15.48
N GLU A 343 18.67 -2.09 -16.36
CA GLU A 343 18.77 -3.55 -16.29
C GLU A 343 19.25 -4.07 -14.93
N ILE A 344 20.31 -3.49 -14.35
CA ILE A 344 20.84 -3.90 -13.04
C ILE A 344 19.78 -3.75 -11.94
N ARG A 345 18.98 -2.68 -12.00
CA ARG A 345 17.93 -2.41 -11.01
C ARG A 345 16.74 -3.35 -11.19
N LEU A 346 16.35 -3.61 -12.45
CA LEU A 346 15.26 -4.55 -12.77
C LEU A 346 15.64 -5.99 -12.39
N LEU A 347 16.90 -6.39 -12.57
CA LEU A 347 17.41 -7.69 -12.13
C LEU A 347 17.35 -7.90 -10.62
N ARG A 348 17.34 -6.83 -9.81
CA ARG A 348 17.13 -6.97 -8.36
C ARG A 348 15.73 -7.50 -8.04
N ALA A 349 14.72 -7.15 -8.84
CA ALA A 349 13.37 -7.70 -8.69
C ALA A 349 13.36 -9.21 -8.97
N LEU A 350 14.07 -9.65 -10.01
CA LEU A 350 14.24 -11.07 -10.32
C LEU A 350 14.97 -11.81 -9.20
N ALA A 351 16.10 -11.27 -8.73
CA ALA A 351 16.85 -11.84 -7.62
C ALA A 351 16.00 -12.00 -6.36
N LEU A 352 15.18 -10.99 -6.04
CA LEU A 352 14.28 -11.05 -4.89
C LEU A 352 13.18 -12.11 -5.07
N GLN A 353 12.63 -12.27 -6.27
CA GLN A 353 11.65 -13.32 -6.54
C GLN A 353 12.26 -14.72 -6.48
N VAL A 354 13.51 -14.89 -6.93
CA VAL A 354 14.26 -16.15 -6.81
C VAL A 354 14.58 -16.46 -5.34
N GLU A 355 14.88 -15.45 -4.54
CA GLU A 355 15.16 -15.61 -3.11
C GLU A 355 13.89 -15.91 -2.28
N PHE A 356 12.76 -15.30 -2.65
CA PHE A 356 11.49 -15.38 -1.92
C PHE A 356 10.30 -15.84 -2.79
N PRO A 357 10.39 -17.01 -3.45
CA PRO A 357 9.37 -17.46 -4.40
C PRO A 357 8.00 -17.68 -3.76
N ASN A 358 7.95 -18.16 -2.51
CA ASN A 358 6.68 -18.37 -1.82
C ASN A 358 6.03 -17.04 -1.45
N VAL A 359 6.80 -16.05 -1.01
CA VAL A 359 6.27 -14.71 -0.70
C VAL A 359 5.68 -14.06 -1.95
N PHE A 360 6.36 -14.12 -3.09
CA PHE A 360 5.84 -13.57 -4.35
C PHE A 360 4.59 -14.30 -4.85
N ARG A 361 4.53 -15.61 -4.70
CA ARG A 361 3.35 -16.41 -5.04
C ARG A 361 2.15 -16.07 -4.15
N ARG A 362 2.39 -15.74 -2.88
CA ARG A 362 1.35 -15.45 -1.88
C ARG A 362 0.87 -14.01 -1.91
N PHE A 363 1.73 -13.07 -2.27
CA PHE A 363 1.39 -11.67 -2.48
C PHE A 363 1.32 -11.37 -3.98
N GLY A 364 0.12 -11.44 -4.56
CA GLY A 364 -0.08 -11.07 -5.95
C GLY A 364 0.44 -9.67 -6.30
N PHE A 365 0.45 -8.75 -5.33
CA PHE A 365 1.08 -7.43 -5.49
C PHE A 365 2.57 -7.53 -5.88
N LEU A 366 3.37 -8.32 -5.15
CA LEU A 366 4.80 -8.49 -5.45
C LEU A 366 5.00 -9.23 -6.77
N GLY A 367 4.18 -10.25 -7.03
CA GLY A 367 4.16 -10.94 -8.32
C GLY A 367 3.89 -9.98 -9.49
N ARG A 368 2.96 -9.02 -9.34
CA ARG A 368 2.73 -8.01 -10.38
C ARG A 368 3.88 -7.03 -10.54
N CYS A 369 4.52 -6.59 -9.45
CA CYS A 369 5.73 -5.78 -9.55
C CYS A 369 6.81 -6.50 -10.39
N ALA A 370 7.02 -7.79 -10.17
CA ALA A 370 7.92 -8.60 -10.98
C ALA A 370 7.52 -8.66 -12.46
N VAL A 371 6.23 -8.86 -12.76
CA VAL A 371 5.72 -8.84 -14.15
C VAL A 371 5.97 -7.48 -14.83
N ILE A 372 5.79 -6.37 -14.11
CA ILE A 372 6.07 -5.02 -14.63
C ILE A 372 7.57 -4.86 -14.91
N CYS A 373 8.44 -5.31 -14.01
CA CYS A 373 9.88 -5.31 -14.24
C CYS A 373 10.29 -6.14 -15.46
N ALA A 374 9.67 -7.31 -15.65
CA ALA A 374 9.88 -8.17 -16.81
C ALA A 374 9.47 -7.49 -18.12
N LEU A 375 8.32 -6.80 -18.14
CA LEU A 375 7.89 -5.98 -19.29
C LEU A 375 8.94 -4.91 -19.62
N GLY A 376 9.47 -4.21 -18.61
CA GLY A 376 10.56 -3.25 -18.80
C GLY A 376 11.82 -3.89 -19.40
N MET A 377 12.21 -5.08 -18.91
CA MET A 377 13.37 -5.82 -19.44
C MET A 377 13.19 -6.22 -20.91
N VAL A 378 12.01 -6.70 -21.30
CA VAL A 378 11.70 -7.03 -22.70
C VAL A 378 11.73 -5.77 -23.56
N LYS A 379 11.21 -4.65 -23.07
CA LYS A 379 11.22 -3.37 -23.79
C LYS A 379 12.64 -2.87 -24.08
N LEU A 380 13.59 -3.13 -23.19
CA LEU A 380 15.01 -2.82 -23.38
C LEU A 380 15.73 -3.74 -24.38
N GLY A 381 15.08 -4.80 -24.87
CA GLY A 381 15.66 -5.71 -25.87
C GLY A 381 16.79 -6.61 -25.34
N ARG A 382 16.86 -6.83 -24.02
CA ARG A 382 17.94 -7.61 -23.39
C ARG A 382 17.62 -9.11 -23.35
N ALA A 383 17.85 -9.79 -24.47
CA ALA A 383 17.47 -11.19 -24.70
C ALA A 383 18.13 -12.22 -23.75
N ALA A 384 19.37 -11.97 -23.29
CA ALA A 384 20.15 -12.96 -22.55
C ALA A 384 19.57 -13.31 -21.16
N GLU A 385 18.83 -12.38 -20.54
CA GLU A 385 18.30 -12.53 -19.19
C GLU A 385 16.82 -12.96 -19.19
N LEU A 386 16.21 -13.08 -20.37
CA LEU A 386 14.78 -13.39 -20.53
C LEU A 386 14.43 -14.82 -20.11
N VAL A 387 15.37 -15.76 -20.22
CA VAL A 387 15.15 -17.17 -19.86
C VAL A 387 14.84 -17.34 -18.38
N GLU A 388 15.52 -16.57 -17.52
CA GLU A 388 15.31 -16.66 -16.08
C GLU A 388 13.99 -16.02 -15.66
N TRP A 389 13.59 -14.92 -16.32
CA TRP A 389 12.27 -14.33 -16.16
C TRP A 389 11.15 -15.28 -16.59
N GLU A 390 11.31 -15.99 -17.70
CA GLU A 390 10.37 -17.02 -18.15
C GLU A 390 10.20 -18.13 -17.11
N ARG A 391 11.32 -18.64 -16.59
CA ARG A 391 11.34 -19.67 -15.55
C ARG A 391 10.59 -19.22 -14.28
N VAL A 392 10.80 -17.98 -13.87
CA VAL A 392 10.29 -17.43 -12.62
C VAL A 392 8.82 -17.01 -12.71
N LEU A 393 8.39 -16.45 -13.86
CA LEU A 393 7.00 -16.03 -14.07
C LEU A 393 6.09 -17.15 -14.56
N GLY A 394 6.67 -18.21 -15.13
CA GLY A 394 5.94 -19.29 -15.79
C GLY A 394 5.55 -18.94 -17.23
N GLU A 395 5.47 -19.98 -18.07
CA GLU A 395 5.34 -19.87 -19.52
C GLU A 395 4.10 -19.05 -19.97
N GLU A 396 2.96 -19.22 -19.31
CA GLU A 396 1.72 -18.52 -19.67
C GLU A 396 1.81 -17.00 -19.45
N VAL A 397 2.31 -16.58 -18.28
CA VAL A 397 2.51 -15.17 -17.96
C VAL A 397 3.59 -14.59 -18.87
N TRP A 398 4.69 -15.32 -19.06
CA TRP A 398 5.78 -14.91 -19.93
C TRP A 398 5.33 -14.66 -21.38
N ARG A 399 4.51 -15.56 -21.94
CA ARG A 399 3.95 -15.38 -23.30
C ARG A 399 3.15 -14.09 -23.42
N ARG A 400 2.36 -13.74 -22.39
CA ARG A 400 1.64 -12.46 -22.34
C ARG A 400 2.59 -11.27 -22.24
N VAL A 401 3.63 -11.35 -21.41
CA VAL A 401 4.67 -10.31 -21.29
C VAL A 401 5.32 -10.03 -22.65
N MET A 402 5.80 -11.08 -23.32
CA MET A 402 6.46 -10.97 -24.63
C MET A 402 5.52 -10.40 -25.71
N GLY A 403 4.26 -10.84 -25.71
CA GLY A 403 3.26 -10.36 -26.66
C GLY A 403 2.87 -8.90 -26.46
N ARG A 404 3.03 -8.33 -25.26
CA ARG A 404 2.56 -6.98 -24.92
C ARG A 404 3.66 -5.94 -24.79
N ALA A 405 4.91 -6.33 -24.50
CA ALA A 405 6.00 -5.38 -24.31
C ALA A 405 6.27 -4.48 -25.54
N GLN A 406 5.95 -4.96 -26.74
CA GLN A 406 6.18 -4.24 -28.01
C GLN A 406 4.95 -3.46 -28.52
N ASP A 407 3.83 -3.50 -27.80
CA ASP A 407 2.53 -2.99 -28.28
C ASP A 407 2.45 -1.45 -28.40
N GLY A 408 3.51 -0.71 -28.05
CA GLY A 408 3.59 0.74 -28.16
C GLY A 408 2.61 1.53 -27.26
N ARG A 409 1.78 0.85 -26.45
CA ARG A 409 0.77 1.46 -25.56
C ARG A 409 1.34 1.99 -24.23
N GLY A 410 2.66 2.18 -24.16
CA GLY A 410 3.34 2.68 -22.96
C GLY A 410 3.15 1.77 -21.75
N TRP A 411 3.08 2.37 -20.55
CA TRP A 411 2.88 1.62 -19.31
C TRP A 411 1.51 0.93 -19.20
N ARG A 412 0.51 1.31 -20.01
CA ARG A 412 -0.87 0.79 -19.89
C ARG A 412 -0.99 -0.71 -20.19
N VAL A 413 -0.01 -1.28 -20.88
CA VAL A 413 0.08 -2.73 -21.17
C VAL A 413 0.06 -3.59 -19.91
N VAL A 414 0.47 -3.04 -18.77
CA VAL A 414 0.53 -3.72 -17.47
C VAL A 414 -0.80 -4.35 -17.06
N TRP A 415 -1.93 -3.70 -17.34
CA TRP A 415 -3.25 -4.21 -16.95
C TRP A 415 -3.76 -5.35 -17.83
N GLU A 416 -3.18 -5.53 -19.00
CA GLU A 416 -3.57 -6.59 -19.93
C GLU A 416 -2.82 -7.89 -19.65
N VAL A 417 -1.60 -7.79 -19.10
CA VAL A 417 -0.79 -8.97 -18.75
C VAL A 417 -1.28 -9.62 -17.46
N GLY A 418 -1.80 -8.82 -16.53
CA GLY A 418 -2.29 -9.32 -15.23
C GLY A 418 -3.74 -9.81 -15.20
N LYS A 419 -4.41 -9.92 -16.35
CA LYS A 419 -5.68 -10.65 -16.51
C LYS A 419 -5.36 -11.98 -17.15
#